data_AF-A0A542CV88-F1
#
_entry.id   AF-A0A542CV88-F1
#
_cell.length_a   1.000
_cell.length_b   1.000
_cell.length_c   1.000
_cell.angle_alpha   90.00
_cell.angle_beta   90.00
_cell.angle_gamma   90.00
#
_symmetry.space_group_name_H-M   'P 1'
#
loop_
_entity.id
_entity.type
_entity.pdbx_description
1 polymer ?
#
loop_
_entity_poly.entity_id
_entity_poly.type
_entity_poly.pdbx_seq_one_letter_code
_entity_poly.pdbx_strand_id
1 'polypeptide(L)'
;MNKIHHKILSLFIATFIPSLALAQQPDAATAQLIDEAEHPPFTQNATMPTAQLNAPAAERQPEHRMLPIWGDEARARGYALPEPFGIGVNYMNMRQNINVDSINFSGLGLGSLAIPSDLFNIGVGKTREKSKTETVRLDTWLFPFLNVYGIVGHTKGSSLSQVSVDADPSQYKGLNRIIASAVHSLNKSGQLRDLDFQLDFKGTTYGAGVTLAGGYENWFTTLDTNYTRTSFNILDGQISALTVTPRVGYRFQVPGINGQSNLNLWVGSMYQDVQQEFRGSLADLQMPAALQPLIAIANQKGEGRFDVKQHLQSPWNVLLGAQYEITQHFNLLTEFGFSQRNSFMVSGEYRF
;
A
#
# COMPACT_ATOMS: atom_id res chain seq x y z
N MET A 1 -21.50 -31.41 9.70
CA MET A 1 -20.34 -30.93 8.91
C MET A 1 -19.97 -29.55 9.41
N ASN A 2 -18.99 -29.46 10.32
CA ASN A 2 -18.57 -28.19 10.91
C ASN A 2 -17.51 -27.54 10.02
N LYS A 3 -17.85 -26.39 9.44
CA LYS A 3 -16.92 -25.51 8.74
C LYS A 3 -16.04 -24.81 9.78
N ILE A 4 -14.72 -25.06 9.73
CA ILE A 4 -13.72 -24.39 10.56
C ILE A 4 -13.28 -23.12 9.80
N HIS A 5 -13.43 -21.95 10.41
CA HIS A 5 -13.03 -20.66 9.85
C HIS A 5 -11.67 -20.23 10.44
N HIS A 6 -10.75 -19.84 9.56
CA HIS A 6 -9.29 -19.71 9.78
C HIS A 6 -8.88 -18.21 9.72
N LYS A 7 -8.06 -17.65 10.65
CA LYS A 7 -7.91 -16.17 10.96
C LYS A 7 -6.51 -15.62 11.54
N ILE A 8 -5.46 -15.10 10.83
CA ILE A 8 -4.12 -14.53 11.37
C ILE A 8 -3.90 -13.03 11.03
N LEU A 9 -2.68 -12.60 10.63
CA LEU A 9 -1.96 -11.33 10.89
C LEU A 9 -1.04 -10.96 9.70
N SER A 10 -1.44 -10.10 8.77
CA SER A 10 -0.58 -9.63 7.67
C SER A 10 -0.02 -8.24 7.89
N LEU A 11 1.24 -8.10 7.49
CA LEU A 11 2.02 -6.87 7.44
C LEU A 11 1.90 -6.21 6.06
N PHE A 12 1.92 -4.88 6.04
CA PHE A 12 1.46 -4.08 4.91
C PHE A 12 2.51 -3.43 4.03
N ILE A 13 2.02 -3.04 2.85
CA ILE A 13 2.71 -2.37 1.75
C ILE A 13 2.22 -0.92 1.66
N ALA A 14 3.16 0.02 1.58
CA ALA A 14 2.86 1.40 1.25
C ALA A 14 2.40 1.52 -0.21
N THR A 15 1.20 2.03 -0.45
CA THR A 15 0.72 2.37 -1.79
C THR A 15 0.84 3.86 -2.04
N PHE A 16 1.23 4.25 -3.24
CA PHE A 16 1.25 5.65 -3.67
C PHE A 16 0.51 5.81 -4.97
N ILE A 17 0.01 7.02 -5.15
CA ILE A 17 -0.60 7.49 -6.39
C ILE A 17 0.25 8.66 -6.82
N PRO A 18 0.88 8.63 -8.01
CA PRO A 18 1.47 9.84 -8.55
C PRO A 18 0.35 10.83 -8.84
N SER A 19 0.64 12.11 -8.63
CA SER A 19 -0.24 13.17 -9.03
C SER A 19 -0.49 13.11 -10.54
N LEU A 20 -1.76 13.02 -10.89
CA LEU A 20 -2.21 12.91 -12.27
C LEU A 20 -2.35 14.30 -12.86
N ALA A 21 -1.24 14.86 -13.30
CA ALA A 21 -1.24 15.88 -14.32
C ALA A 21 -1.15 15.16 -15.66
N LEU A 22 -2.27 14.65 -16.14
CA LEU A 22 -2.33 13.99 -17.43
C LEU A 22 -2.24 15.00 -18.59
N ALA A 23 -1.52 14.59 -19.64
CA ALA A 23 -1.49 15.13 -20.99
C ALA A 23 -2.89 15.60 -21.47
N GLN A 24 -3.09 16.93 -21.62
CA GLN A 24 -4.35 17.56 -22.06
C GLN A 24 -4.50 17.65 -23.59
N GLN A 25 -5.62 17.23 -24.19
CA GLN A 25 -5.93 17.67 -25.57
C GLN A 25 -6.78 18.96 -25.47
N PRO A 26 -6.54 20.01 -26.27
CA PRO A 26 -7.32 21.24 -26.17
C PRO A 26 -8.79 21.00 -26.55
N ASP A 27 -9.69 21.76 -25.91
CA ASP A 27 -11.13 21.73 -26.17
C ASP A 27 -11.46 22.01 -27.65
N ALA A 28 -12.56 21.43 -28.14
CA ALA A 28 -13.00 21.50 -29.54
C ALA A 28 -13.16 22.93 -30.10
N ALA A 29 -13.37 23.93 -29.23
CA ALA A 29 -13.43 25.35 -29.61
C ALA A 29 -12.08 25.89 -30.11
N THR A 30 -10.96 25.36 -29.62
CA THR A 30 -9.61 25.76 -30.04
C THR A 30 -9.20 25.04 -31.33
N ALA A 31 -9.69 23.82 -31.55
CA ALA A 31 -9.47 23.08 -32.80
C ALA A 31 -10.18 23.75 -34.00
N GLN A 32 -11.38 24.31 -33.79
CA GLN A 32 -12.10 25.05 -34.83
C GLN A 32 -11.37 26.32 -35.27
N LEU A 33 -10.72 27.04 -34.35
CA LEU A 33 -9.93 28.23 -34.66
C LEU A 33 -8.64 27.94 -35.46
N ILE A 34 -8.12 26.71 -35.36
CA ILE A 34 -6.94 26.27 -36.12
C ILE A 34 -7.34 25.87 -37.55
N ASP A 35 -8.51 25.25 -37.71
CA ASP A 35 -9.05 24.82 -39.02
C ASP A 35 -9.51 26.03 -39.86
N GLU A 36 -10.05 27.07 -39.23
CA GLU A 36 -10.45 28.32 -39.90
C GLU A 36 -9.25 29.15 -40.41
N ALA A 37 -8.04 28.89 -39.90
CA ALA A 37 -6.83 29.60 -40.29
C ALA A 37 -6.18 29.05 -41.58
N GLU A 38 -6.61 27.89 -42.09
CA GLU A 38 -6.03 27.26 -43.29
C GLU A 38 -6.65 27.71 -44.63
N HIS A 39 -7.64 28.60 -44.63
CA HIS A 39 -8.28 29.07 -45.87
C HIS A 39 -8.35 30.61 -45.97
N PRO A 40 -7.40 31.27 -46.67
CA PRO A 40 -7.50 32.70 -46.91
C PRO A 40 -8.25 32.99 -48.23
N PRO A 41 -9.32 33.80 -48.23
CA PRO A 41 -9.67 34.58 -49.41
C PRO A 41 -8.84 35.88 -49.42
N PHE A 42 -8.17 36.13 -50.54
CA PHE A 42 -7.43 37.37 -50.80
C PHE A 42 -8.37 38.58 -51.00
N THR A 43 -7.78 39.78 -50.85
CA THR A 43 -8.28 41.17 -51.11
C THR A 43 -9.00 41.84 -49.92
N GLN A 44 -8.77 43.09 -49.51
CA GLN A 44 -8.16 44.28 -50.15
C GLN A 44 -7.80 45.32 -49.06
N ASN A 45 -6.94 46.28 -49.40
CA ASN A 45 -6.37 47.34 -48.56
C ASN A 45 -7.37 48.18 -47.74
N ALA A 46 -7.12 48.32 -46.43
CA ALA A 46 -7.46 49.52 -45.66
C ALA A 46 -6.51 49.66 -44.45
N THR A 47 -5.80 50.79 -44.38
CA THR A 47 -4.94 51.19 -43.25
C THR A 47 -5.78 51.86 -42.14
N MET A 48 -5.30 51.69 -40.90
CA MET A 48 -5.62 52.38 -39.61
C MET A 48 -6.54 51.60 -38.64
N PRO A 49 -6.38 51.73 -37.29
CA PRO A 49 -5.22 52.11 -36.48
C PRO A 49 -4.79 50.98 -35.50
N THR A 50 -3.56 51.06 -34.99
CA THR A 50 -3.01 50.20 -33.93
C THR A 50 -3.90 50.20 -32.68
N ALA A 51 -4.72 49.16 -32.53
CA ALA A 51 -5.16 48.70 -31.22
C ALA A 51 -4.07 47.78 -30.68
N GLN A 52 -3.25 48.29 -29.75
CA GLN A 52 -2.48 47.43 -28.86
C GLN A 52 -3.47 46.67 -27.97
N LEU A 53 -4.04 45.59 -28.50
CA LEU A 53 -4.43 44.47 -27.67
C LEU A 53 -3.13 43.93 -27.10
N ASN A 54 -2.84 44.30 -25.85
CA ASN A 54 -1.98 43.52 -24.99
C ASN A 54 -2.63 42.14 -24.87
N ALA A 55 -2.44 41.28 -25.88
CA ALA A 55 -2.48 39.86 -25.67
C ALA A 55 -1.48 39.61 -24.55
N PRO A 56 -1.87 38.96 -23.44
CA PRO A 56 -0.86 38.44 -22.52
C PRO A 56 0.07 37.62 -23.39
N ALA A 57 1.34 38.01 -23.43
CA ALA A 57 2.36 37.22 -24.08
C ALA A 57 2.23 35.82 -23.50
N ALA A 58 1.74 34.87 -24.30
CA ALA A 58 1.81 33.48 -23.95
C ALA A 58 3.28 33.25 -23.60
N GLU A 59 3.55 32.99 -22.32
CA GLU A 59 4.90 32.70 -21.87
C GLU A 59 5.42 31.60 -22.78
N ARG A 60 6.44 31.91 -23.59
CA ARG A 60 7.14 30.90 -24.37
C ARG A 60 7.62 29.87 -23.36
N GLN A 61 7.01 28.69 -23.32
CA GLN A 61 7.53 27.64 -22.46
C GLN A 61 8.96 27.33 -22.88
N PRO A 62 9.95 27.40 -21.97
CA PRO A 62 11.37 27.36 -22.35
C PRO A 62 11.89 25.93 -22.45
N GLU A 63 12.88 25.78 -23.36
CA GLU A 63 13.90 24.74 -23.51
C GLU A 63 13.48 23.26 -23.65
N HIS A 64 14.14 22.60 -24.60
CA HIS A 64 14.13 21.15 -24.79
C HIS A 64 14.43 20.45 -23.46
N ARG A 65 13.42 19.84 -22.85
CA ARG A 65 13.59 19.04 -21.62
C ARG A 65 13.90 17.60 -22.00
N MET A 66 14.96 17.04 -21.43
CA MET A 66 15.33 15.63 -21.66
C MET A 66 14.24 14.65 -21.21
N LEU A 67 13.44 15.03 -20.22
CA LEU A 67 12.33 14.24 -19.69
C LEU A 67 11.03 15.05 -19.67
N PRO A 68 9.88 14.38 -19.86
CA PRO A 68 9.75 12.97 -20.25
C PRO A 68 10.21 12.71 -21.70
N ILE A 69 10.72 11.51 -22.00
CA ILE A 69 11.06 11.10 -23.37
C ILE A 69 9.80 11.14 -24.22
N TRP A 70 9.84 11.83 -25.37
CA TRP A 70 8.68 12.21 -26.19
C TRP A 70 7.79 13.33 -25.64
N GLY A 71 8.32 14.08 -24.67
CA GLY A 71 7.62 15.20 -24.06
C GLY A 71 7.41 16.36 -25.02
N ASP A 72 8.37 16.64 -25.91
CA ASP A 72 8.25 17.69 -26.93
C ASP A 72 7.17 17.36 -27.95
N GLU A 73 7.14 16.12 -28.44
CA GLU A 73 6.15 15.65 -29.41
C GLU A 73 4.75 15.62 -28.80
N ALA A 74 4.64 15.25 -27.52
CA ALA A 74 3.38 15.32 -26.79
C ALA A 74 2.93 16.79 -26.61
N ARG A 75 3.82 17.69 -26.19
CA ARG A 75 3.51 19.13 -26.09
C ARG A 75 3.13 19.74 -27.44
N ALA A 76 3.79 19.35 -28.53
CA ALA A 76 3.46 19.78 -29.88
C ALA A 76 2.06 19.31 -30.33
N ARG A 77 1.54 18.22 -29.76
CA ARG A 77 0.16 17.74 -29.96
C ARG A 77 -0.86 18.41 -29.02
N GLY A 78 -0.44 19.38 -28.23
CA GLY A 78 -1.29 20.14 -27.31
C GLY A 78 -1.29 19.63 -25.86
N TYR A 79 -0.56 18.55 -25.57
CA TYR A 79 -0.52 17.94 -24.24
C TYR A 79 0.24 18.79 -23.22
N ALA A 80 -0.47 19.31 -22.23
CA ALA A 80 0.15 19.85 -21.02
C ALA A 80 0.72 18.70 -20.17
N LEU A 81 2.04 18.70 -19.97
CA LEU A 81 2.74 17.68 -19.19
C LEU A 81 3.16 18.24 -17.83
N PRO A 82 3.16 17.40 -16.79
CA PRO A 82 3.68 17.79 -15.49
C PRO A 82 5.18 17.99 -15.54
N GLU A 83 5.66 18.66 -14.50
CA GLU A 83 7.08 18.64 -14.18
C GLU A 83 7.57 17.19 -13.98
N PRO A 84 8.73 16.84 -14.56
CA PRO A 84 9.14 15.46 -14.70
C PRO A 84 9.50 14.83 -13.36
N PHE A 85 10.08 15.56 -12.40
CA PHE A 85 10.51 15.00 -11.12
C PHE A 85 9.48 15.25 -10.02
N GLY A 86 9.35 14.31 -9.09
CA GLY A 86 8.41 14.37 -7.99
C GLY A 86 9.02 13.89 -6.67
N ILE A 87 8.63 14.57 -5.58
CA ILE A 87 8.81 14.11 -4.21
C ILE A 87 7.45 14.07 -3.51
N GLY A 88 7.12 12.91 -2.93
CA GLY A 88 5.85 12.68 -2.25
C GLY A 88 6.05 12.20 -0.83
N VAL A 89 5.18 12.65 0.08
CA VAL A 89 5.07 12.11 1.44
C VAL A 89 3.66 11.59 1.63
N ASN A 90 3.55 10.34 2.05
CA ASN A 90 2.28 9.66 2.27
C ASN A 90 2.15 9.18 3.72
N TYR A 91 0.94 9.30 4.24
CA TYR A 91 0.51 8.69 5.47
C TYR A 91 -0.70 7.79 5.18
N MET A 92 -0.58 6.52 5.54
CA MET A 92 -1.65 5.54 5.42
C MET A 92 -1.96 4.92 6.77
N ASN A 93 -3.25 4.88 7.12
CA ASN A 93 -3.77 4.18 8.28
C ASN A 93 -4.69 3.06 7.79
N MET A 94 -4.50 1.85 8.28
CA MET A 94 -5.22 0.70 7.78
C MET A 94 -5.62 -0.27 8.88
N ARG A 95 -6.76 -0.93 8.66
CA ARG A 95 -7.28 -1.98 9.54
C ARG A 95 -7.84 -3.11 8.70
N GLN A 96 -7.39 -4.33 8.97
CA GLN A 96 -7.88 -5.51 8.24
C GLN A 96 -8.05 -6.73 9.15
N ASN A 97 -8.82 -7.70 8.65
CA ASN A 97 -8.86 -9.06 9.19
C ASN A 97 -7.93 -9.93 8.33
N ILE A 98 -7.24 -10.90 8.93
CA ILE A 98 -6.37 -11.83 8.20
C ILE A 98 -6.67 -13.29 8.62
N ASN A 99 -6.21 -14.29 7.84
CA ASN A 99 -6.48 -15.75 7.95
C ASN A 99 -5.29 -16.66 8.33
N VAL A 100 -5.49 -17.65 9.24
CA VAL A 100 -4.47 -18.63 9.73
C VAL A 100 -4.52 -19.95 9.07
N ASP A 101 -3.40 -20.31 8.46
CA ASP A 101 -3.22 -21.68 8.01
C ASP A 101 -2.55 -22.50 9.12
N SER A 102 -1.42 -22.04 9.67
CA SER A 102 -0.74 -22.76 10.75
C SER A 102 0.20 -21.89 11.57
N ILE A 103 0.38 -22.25 12.83
CA ILE A 103 1.47 -21.78 13.71
C ILE A 103 2.24 -23.02 14.17
N ASN A 104 3.50 -23.12 13.78
CA ASN A 104 4.41 -24.18 14.19
C ASN A 104 5.52 -23.60 15.08
N PHE A 105 5.99 -24.39 16.03
CA PHE A 105 7.14 -24.03 16.87
C PHE A 105 8.27 -25.02 16.69
N SER A 106 9.50 -24.56 16.88
CA SER A 106 10.70 -25.40 16.87
C SER A 106 11.70 -24.91 17.92
N GLY A 107 12.71 -25.72 18.24
CA GLY A 107 13.73 -25.35 19.23
C GLY A 107 13.22 -25.30 20.68
N LEU A 108 12.05 -25.89 20.95
CA LEU A 108 11.51 -26.00 22.30
C LEU A 108 12.22 -27.11 23.09
N GLY A 109 12.54 -26.84 24.35
CA GLY A 109 13.21 -27.78 25.22
C GLY A 109 13.18 -27.42 26.70
N LEU A 110 13.22 -28.45 27.53
CA LEU A 110 13.35 -28.39 28.99
C LEU A 110 14.69 -29.01 29.38
N GLY A 111 15.69 -28.19 29.72
CA GLY A 111 17.06 -28.66 29.96
C GLY A 111 17.64 -29.43 28.75
N SER A 112 17.98 -30.70 28.93
CA SER A 112 18.46 -31.59 27.85
C SER A 112 17.33 -32.29 27.08
N LEU A 113 16.07 -32.17 27.51
CA LEU A 113 14.94 -32.80 26.85
C LEU A 113 14.37 -31.89 25.75
N ALA A 114 14.37 -32.38 24.51
CA ALA A 114 13.68 -31.73 23.41
C ALA A 114 12.16 -31.92 23.54
N ILE A 115 11.41 -30.83 23.43
CA ILE A 115 9.94 -30.86 23.37
C ILE A 115 9.54 -30.95 21.90
N PRO A 116 8.73 -31.95 21.49
CA PRO A 116 8.25 -32.06 20.12
C PRO A 116 7.53 -30.80 19.63
N SER A 117 7.78 -30.40 18.38
CA SER A 117 7.22 -29.21 17.75
C SER A 117 5.69 -29.23 17.64
N ASP A 118 5.11 -30.43 17.59
CA ASP A 118 3.69 -30.73 17.47
C ASP A 118 2.98 -30.93 18.83
N LEU A 119 3.71 -30.80 19.95
CA LEU A 119 3.12 -30.97 21.29
C LEU A 119 2.04 -29.93 21.60
N PHE A 120 2.22 -28.72 21.10
CA PHE A 120 1.31 -27.61 21.32
C PHE A 120 0.45 -27.36 20.07
N ASN A 121 -0.83 -27.67 20.18
CA ASN A 121 -1.82 -27.34 19.17
C ASN A 121 -2.34 -25.92 19.41
N ILE A 122 -2.03 -25.02 18.47
CA ILE A 122 -2.41 -23.61 18.56
C ILE A 122 -3.65 -23.36 17.72
N GLY A 123 -4.79 -23.20 18.39
CA GLY A 123 -6.02 -22.71 17.80
C GLY A 123 -6.00 -21.18 17.77
N VAL A 124 -6.35 -20.58 16.64
CA VAL A 124 -6.42 -19.12 16.54
C VAL A 124 -7.81 -18.70 16.06
N GLY A 125 -8.45 -17.88 16.89
CA GLY A 125 -9.73 -17.23 16.67
C GLY A 125 -9.58 -15.97 15.84
N LYS A 126 -10.42 -14.93 16.06
CA LYS A 126 -10.36 -13.72 15.22
C LYS A 126 -9.06 -12.96 15.45
N THR A 127 -8.41 -12.61 14.36
CA THR A 127 -7.28 -11.70 14.37
C THR A 127 -7.61 -10.42 13.63
N ARG A 128 -7.37 -9.30 14.31
CA ARG A 128 -7.54 -7.96 13.76
C ARG A 128 -6.22 -7.23 13.86
N GLU A 129 -5.77 -6.70 12.74
CA GLU A 129 -4.56 -5.91 12.65
C GLU A 129 -4.91 -4.44 12.41
N LYS A 130 -4.02 -3.56 12.90
CA LYS A 130 -4.03 -2.13 12.65
C LYS A 130 -2.60 -1.64 12.44
N SER A 131 -2.41 -0.77 11.46
CA SER A 131 -1.11 -0.17 11.17
C SER A 131 -1.20 1.25 10.68
N LYS A 132 -0.07 1.93 10.83
CA LYS A 132 0.22 3.24 10.29
C LYS A 132 1.52 3.15 9.52
N THR A 133 1.50 3.66 8.30
CA THR A 133 2.64 3.65 7.39
C THR A 133 2.89 5.08 6.93
N GLU A 134 4.11 5.53 7.15
CA GLU A 134 4.63 6.79 6.62
C GLU A 134 5.63 6.45 5.53
N THR A 135 5.61 7.15 4.42
CA THR A 135 6.49 6.82 3.30
C THR A 135 6.86 8.07 2.54
N VAL A 136 8.08 8.06 2.00
CA VAL A 136 8.60 9.04 1.06
C VAL A 136 8.75 8.37 -0.29
N ARG A 137 8.29 9.05 -1.34
CA ARG A 137 8.39 8.66 -2.74
C ARG A 137 9.26 9.66 -3.47
N LEU A 138 10.15 9.14 -4.31
CA LEU A 138 10.86 9.92 -5.32
C LEU A 138 10.52 9.32 -6.67
N ASP A 139 10.06 10.14 -7.60
CA ASP A 139 9.56 9.67 -8.88
C ASP A 139 9.92 10.56 -10.05
N THR A 140 9.84 9.98 -11.25
CA THR A 140 10.00 10.73 -12.49
C THR A 140 9.09 10.21 -13.60
N TRP A 141 8.52 11.12 -14.39
CA TRP A 141 7.90 10.77 -15.67
C TRP A 141 8.99 10.46 -16.69
N LEU A 142 9.23 9.17 -16.92
CA LEU A 142 10.19 8.71 -17.92
C LEU A 142 9.65 8.92 -19.34
N PHE A 143 8.34 8.69 -19.53
CA PHE A 143 7.57 9.00 -20.73
C PHE A 143 6.29 9.75 -20.34
N PRO A 144 5.60 10.45 -21.27
CA PRO A 144 4.35 11.17 -20.99
C PRO A 144 3.25 10.34 -20.33
N PHE A 145 3.34 9.01 -20.43
CA PHE A 145 2.38 8.04 -19.91
C PHE A 145 2.99 7.08 -18.88
N LEU A 146 4.30 7.16 -18.58
CA LEU A 146 5.00 6.23 -17.68
C LEU A 146 5.78 6.98 -16.61
N ASN A 147 5.33 6.84 -15.38
CA ASN A 147 6.04 7.29 -14.20
C ASN A 147 6.80 6.11 -13.57
N VAL A 148 8.04 6.33 -13.16
CA VAL A 148 8.87 5.35 -12.44
C VAL A 148 9.27 5.94 -11.11
N TYR A 149 9.32 5.11 -10.06
CA TYR A 149 9.54 5.63 -8.71
C TYR A 149 10.20 4.64 -7.77
N GLY A 150 10.84 5.21 -6.74
CA GLY A 150 11.32 4.49 -5.56
C GLY A 150 10.60 4.98 -4.31
N ILE A 151 10.42 4.09 -3.34
CA ILE A 151 9.85 4.43 -2.03
C ILE A 151 10.70 3.91 -0.88
N VAL A 152 10.70 4.69 0.20
CA VAL A 152 11.17 4.28 1.52
C VAL A 152 10.12 4.65 2.55
N GLY A 153 9.75 3.70 3.39
CA GLY A 153 8.70 3.91 4.38
C GLY A 153 8.96 3.20 5.68
N HIS A 154 8.22 3.61 6.69
CA HIS A 154 8.24 2.98 7.99
C HIS A 154 6.81 2.70 8.44
N THR A 155 6.60 1.46 8.87
CA THR A 155 5.31 0.95 9.30
C THR A 155 5.38 0.55 10.76
N LYS A 156 4.40 1.00 11.54
CA LYS A 156 4.19 0.57 12.92
C LYS A 156 2.77 0.09 13.06
N GLY A 157 2.58 -1.04 13.72
CA GLY A 157 1.26 -1.60 13.90
C GLY A 157 1.20 -2.60 15.04
N SER A 158 -0.02 -3.04 15.30
CA SER A 158 -0.29 -4.09 16.24
C SER A 158 -1.38 -5.00 15.71
N SER A 159 -1.34 -6.24 16.18
CA SER A 159 -2.33 -7.24 15.87
C SER A 159 -2.79 -7.94 17.10
N LEU A 160 -4.10 -8.07 17.23
CA LEU A 160 -4.74 -8.76 18.32
C LEU A 160 -5.33 -10.05 17.78
N SER A 161 -4.83 -11.19 18.25
CA SER A 161 -5.30 -12.53 17.93
C SER A 161 -5.87 -13.19 19.16
N GLN A 162 -6.99 -13.89 19.03
CA GLN A 162 -7.47 -14.78 20.08
C GLN A 162 -6.80 -16.14 19.93
N VAL A 163 -6.03 -16.59 20.90
CA VAL A 163 -5.23 -17.82 20.81
C VAL A 163 -5.67 -18.80 21.89
N SER A 164 -5.84 -20.06 21.49
CA SER A 164 -6.05 -21.18 22.38
C SER A 164 -4.91 -22.17 22.23
N VAL A 165 -4.39 -22.67 23.35
CA VAL A 165 -3.31 -23.66 23.36
C VAL A 165 -3.86 -24.94 23.94
N ASP A 166 -3.79 -26.04 23.19
CA ASP A 166 -4.17 -27.37 23.65
C ASP A 166 -3.04 -28.37 23.33
N ALA A 167 -3.12 -29.57 23.88
CA ALA A 167 -2.25 -30.70 23.56
C ALA A 167 -3.07 -31.98 23.56
N ASP A 168 -2.65 -32.99 22.79
CA ASP A 168 -3.28 -34.31 22.81
C ASP A 168 -2.39 -35.30 23.59
N PRO A 169 -2.71 -35.64 24.86
CA PRO A 169 -1.87 -36.51 25.67
C PRO A 169 -1.79 -37.94 25.14
N SER A 170 -2.72 -38.37 24.26
CA SER A 170 -2.72 -39.72 23.70
C SER A 170 -1.60 -39.95 22.69
N GLN A 171 -1.07 -38.87 22.10
CA GLN A 171 -0.02 -38.92 21.08
C GLN A 171 1.39 -39.01 21.67
N TYR A 172 1.55 -38.83 22.99
CA TYR A 172 2.84 -38.74 23.66
C TYR A 172 3.05 -39.80 24.74
N LYS A 173 4.31 -40.08 25.06
CA LYS A 173 4.75 -41.01 26.12
C LYS A 173 5.73 -40.31 27.08
N GLY A 174 5.93 -40.88 28.27
CA GLY A 174 6.89 -40.37 29.24
C GLY A 174 6.59 -38.94 29.71
N LEU A 175 7.63 -38.12 29.90
CA LEU A 175 7.50 -36.74 30.38
C LEU A 175 6.67 -35.86 29.44
N ASN A 176 6.73 -36.10 28.12
CA ASN A 176 5.93 -35.37 27.13
C ASN A 176 4.42 -35.60 27.31
N ARG A 177 4.01 -36.79 27.75
CA ARG A 177 2.59 -37.06 28.09
C ARG A 177 2.14 -36.25 29.30
N ILE A 178 3.00 -36.09 30.30
CA ILE A 178 2.71 -35.31 31.51
C ILE A 178 2.52 -33.84 31.14
N ILE A 179 3.43 -33.29 30.35
CA ILE A 179 3.34 -31.91 29.83
C ILE A 179 2.05 -31.75 29.02
N ALA A 180 1.78 -32.64 28.06
CA ALA A 180 0.56 -32.60 27.26
C ALA A 180 -0.71 -32.70 28.11
N SER A 181 -0.71 -33.52 29.17
CA SER A 181 -1.86 -33.68 30.07
C SER A 181 -2.13 -32.42 30.89
N ALA A 182 -1.07 -31.76 31.35
CA ALA A 182 -1.17 -30.47 32.05
C ALA A 182 -1.72 -29.39 31.11
N VAL A 183 -1.16 -29.24 29.91
CA VAL A 183 -1.63 -28.27 28.90
C VAL A 183 -3.11 -28.52 28.55
N HIS A 184 -3.47 -29.78 28.32
CA HIS A 184 -4.86 -30.16 28.02
C HIS A 184 -5.81 -29.80 29.16
N SER A 185 -5.42 -30.07 30.41
CA SER A 185 -6.23 -29.72 31.59
C SER A 185 -6.40 -28.19 31.73
N LEU A 186 -5.35 -27.42 31.47
CA LEU A 186 -5.40 -25.95 31.52
C LEU A 186 -6.24 -25.37 30.37
N ASN A 187 -6.25 -26.01 29.19
CA ASN A 187 -7.18 -25.66 28.12
C ASN A 187 -8.64 -25.92 28.54
N LYS A 188 -8.94 -27.11 29.08
CA LYS A 188 -10.29 -27.48 29.51
C LYS A 188 -10.82 -26.66 30.68
N SER A 189 -9.94 -26.17 31.56
CA SER A 189 -10.31 -25.23 32.64
C SER A 189 -10.55 -23.79 32.13
N GLY A 190 -10.27 -23.53 30.84
CA GLY A 190 -10.42 -22.21 30.22
C GLY A 190 -9.21 -21.29 30.39
N GLN A 191 -8.16 -21.71 31.10
CA GLN A 191 -6.97 -20.89 31.35
C GLN A 191 -6.08 -20.72 30.11
N LEU A 192 -6.18 -21.63 29.13
CA LEU A 192 -5.46 -21.55 27.85
C LEU A 192 -6.41 -21.43 26.65
N ARG A 193 -7.62 -20.87 26.87
CA ARG A 193 -8.63 -20.71 25.82
C ARG A 193 -8.91 -19.23 25.56
N ASP A 194 -9.02 -18.87 24.27
CA ASP A 194 -9.39 -17.54 23.79
C ASP A 194 -8.55 -16.39 24.41
N LEU A 195 -7.25 -16.65 24.62
CA LEU A 195 -6.31 -15.69 25.17
C LEU A 195 -6.01 -14.57 24.16
N ASP A 196 -6.09 -13.32 24.62
CA ASP A 196 -5.70 -12.19 23.81
C ASP A 196 -4.17 -12.14 23.64
N PHE A 197 -3.71 -12.42 22.43
CA PHE A 197 -2.33 -12.32 21.99
C PHE A 197 -2.15 -11.06 21.17
N GLN A 198 -1.53 -10.04 21.77
CA GLN A 198 -1.14 -8.83 21.07
C GLN A 198 0.29 -8.95 20.54
N LEU A 199 0.45 -8.73 19.23
CA LEU A 199 1.74 -8.66 18.57
C LEU A 199 1.96 -7.24 18.04
N ASP A 200 2.95 -6.56 18.60
CA ASP A 200 3.40 -5.27 18.11
C ASP A 200 4.56 -5.46 17.12
N PHE A 201 4.50 -4.76 15.99
CA PHE A 201 5.51 -4.84 14.94
C PHE A 201 5.90 -3.47 14.42
N LYS A 202 7.17 -3.36 14.03
CA LYS A 202 7.73 -2.19 13.35
C LYS A 202 8.58 -2.68 12.20
N GLY A 203 8.49 -2.01 11.07
CA GLY A 203 9.27 -2.40 9.91
C GLY A 203 9.60 -1.24 9.00
N THR A 204 10.75 -1.34 8.35
CA THR A 204 11.19 -0.41 7.32
C THR A 204 11.01 -1.05 5.96
N THR A 205 10.33 -0.33 5.08
CA THR A 205 9.94 -0.77 3.74
C THR A 205 10.78 -0.03 2.71
N TYR A 206 11.28 -0.76 1.71
CA TYR A 206 11.89 -0.19 0.52
C TYR A 206 11.22 -0.81 -0.70
N GLY A 207 11.03 -0.03 -1.75
CA GLY A 207 10.37 -0.55 -2.94
C GLY A 207 10.57 0.34 -4.15
N ALA A 208 10.11 -0.18 -5.28
CA ALA A 208 10.08 0.53 -6.53
C ALA A 208 8.81 0.16 -7.28
N GLY A 209 8.36 1.07 -8.12
CA GLY A 209 7.16 0.85 -8.90
C GLY A 209 7.12 1.67 -10.17
N VAL A 210 6.08 1.38 -10.94
CA VAL A 210 5.76 2.07 -12.18
C VAL A 210 4.28 2.41 -12.18
N THR A 211 3.95 3.57 -12.71
CA THR A 211 2.56 3.96 -12.93
C THR A 211 2.37 4.29 -14.40
N LEU A 212 1.51 3.52 -15.06
CA LEU A 212 1.02 3.86 -16.40
C LEU A 212 -0.18 4.78 -16.25
N ALA A 213 -0.21 5.85 -17.03
CA ALA A 213 -1.28 6.83 -17.03
C ALA A 213 -1.74 7.11 -18.46
N GLY A 214 -3.05 7.19 -18.65
CA GLY A 214 -3.66 7.55 -19.91
C GLY A 214 -4.98 8.24 -19.67
N GLY A 215 -5.52 8.88 -20.70
CA GLY A 215 -6.77 9.61 -20.57
C GLY A 215 -7.15 10.32 -21.85
N TYR A 216 -8.40 10.73 -21.84
CA TYR A 216 -9.11 11.24 -23.00
C TYR A 216 -10.09 12.28 -22.47
N GLU A 217 -9.96 13.52 -22.96
CA GLU A 217 -10.67 14.68 -22.41
C GLU A 217 -10.47 14.78 -20.89
N ASN A 218 -11.56 14.77 -20.12
CA ASN A 218 -11.53 14.85 -18.67
C ASN A 218 -11.45 13.48 -17.99
N TRP A 219 -11.50 12.38 -18.73
CA TRP A 219 -11.35 11.04 -18.19
C TRP A 219 -9.89 10.65 -18.12
N PHE A 220 -9.51 9.99 -17.02
CA PHE A 220 -8.18 9.40 -16.88
C PHE A 220 -8.27 7.99 -16.33
N THR A 221 -7.24 7.21 -16.63
CA THR A 221 -7.01 5.89 -16.08
C THR A 221 -5.56 5.77 -15.64
N THR A 222 -5.33 5.03 -14.57
CA THR A 222 -3.98 4.63 -14.17
C THR A 222 -3.90 3.17 -13.85
N LEU A 223 -2.72 2.61 -14.06
CA LEU A 223 -2.33 1.29 -13.57
C LEU A 223 -1.01 1.45 -12.83
N ASP A 224 -1.08 1.42 -11.51
CA ASP A 224 0.09 1.45 -10.64
C ASP A 224 0.52 0.03 -10.27
N THR A 225 1.80 -0.30 -10.44
CA THR A 225 2.39 -1.56 -10.02
C THR A 225 3.61 -1.28 -9.14
N ASN A 226 3.62 -1.84 -7.93
CA ASN A 226 4.65 -1.59 -6.93
C ASN A 226 5.14 -2.91 -6.35
N TYR A 227 6.47 -3.08 -6.28
CA TYR A 227 7.11 -4.15 -5.55
C TYR A 227 7.88 -3.60 -4.35
N THR A 228 7.60 -4.16 -3.18
CA THR A 228 8.20 -3.75 -1.91
C THR A 228 8.84 -4.90 -1.17
N ARG A 229 9.85 -4.57 -0.36
CA ARG A 229 10.46 -5.44 0.63
C ARG A 229 10.47 -4.75 1.98
N THR A 230 10.00 -5.44 2.99
CA THR A 230 9.89 -4.90 4.34
C THR A 230 10.63 -5.77 5.34
N SER A 231 11.54 -5.15 6.09
CA SER A 231 12.24 -5.79 7.20
C SER A 231 11.51 -5.46 8.50
N PHE A 232 11.06 -6.47 9.23
CA PHE A 232 10.36 -6.29 10.51
C PHE A 232 11.24 -6.71 11.67
N ASN A 233 11.06 -6.05 12.82
CA ASN A 233 11.84 -6.33 14.03
C ASN A 233 11.53 -7.70 14.66
N ILE A 234 10.37 -8.29 14.35
CA ILE A 234 9.91 -9.57 14.92
C ILE A 234 10.11 -10.76 13.97
N LEU A 235 10.57 -10.51 12.73
CA LEU A 235 10.68 -11.53 11.69
C LEU A 235 12.12 -11.70 11.23
N ASP A 236 12.49 -12.94 10.91
CA ASP A 236 13.70 -13.26 10.19
C ASP A 236 13.53 -12.88 8.71
N GLY A 237 14.43 -12.04 8.21
CA GLY A 237 14.49 -11.67 6.79
C GLY A 237 13.52 -10.56 6.39
N GLN A 238 13.13 -10.57 5.12
CA GLN A 238 12.31 -9.52 4.50
C GLN A 238 11.04 -10.11 3.90
N ILE A 239 9.93 -9.40 4.05
CA ILE A 239 8.65 -9.74 3.45
C ILE A 239 8.56 -9.03 2.11
N SER A 240 8.46 -9.81 1.04
CA SER A 240 8.25 -9.30 -0.32
C SER A 240 6.77 -9.17 -0.62
N ALA A 241 6.42 -8.16 -1.40
CA ALA A 241 5.02 -7.89 -1.65
C ALA A 241 4.79 -7.08 -2.93
N LEU A 242 3.84 -7.51 -3.75
CA LEU A 242 3.45 -6.92 -5.02
C LEU A 242 2.05 -6.31 -4.90
N THR A 243 1.90 -5.06 -5.33
CA THR A 243 0.62 -4.37 -5.41
C THR A 243 0.35 -3.96 -6.83
N VAL A 244 -0.88 -4.17 -7.31
CA VAL A 244 -1.37 -3.70 -8.61
C VAL A 244 -2.67 -2.93 -8.39
N THR A 245 -2.72 -1.69 -8.86
CA THR A 245 -3.82 -0.77 -8.55
C THR A 245 -4.33 -0.06 -9.79
N PRO A 246 -5.30 -0.66 -10.52
CA PRO A 246 -6.04 0.03 -11.56
C PRO A 246 -7.00 1.08 -10.98
N ARG A 247 -7.06 2.25 -11.61
CA ARG A 247 -7.97 3.36 -11.27
C ARG A 247 -8.54 3.98 -12.53
N VAL A 248 -9.79 4.42 -12.45
CA VAL A 248 -10.45 5.23 -13.47
C VAL A 248 -11.09 6.43 -12.79
N GLY A 249 -10.93 7.60 -13.38
CA GLY A 249 -11.41 8.84 -12.78
C GLY A 249 -11.74 9.93 -13.78
N TYR A 250 -12.26 11.01 -13.23
CA TYR A 250 -12.69 12.19 -13.95
C TYR A 250 -12.09 13.43 -13.32
N ARG A 251 -11.67 14.37 -14.16
CA ARG A 251 -11.10 15.66 -13.79
C ARG A 251 -12.15 16.75 -13.92
N PHE A 252 -12.35 17.51 -12.85
CA PHE A 252 -13.20 18.67 -12.81
C PHE A 252 -12.35 19.93 -12.74
N GLN A 253 -12.65 20.93 -13.57
CA GLN A 253 -12.09 22.27 -13.40
C GLN A 253 -12.87 22.97 -12.29
N VAL A 254 -12.15 23.46 -11.28
CA VAL A 254 -12.72 24.14 -10.11
C VAL A 254 -11.98 25.45 -9.86
N PRO A 255 -12.62 26.46 -9.25
CA PRO A 255 -11.91 27.65 -8.80
C PRO A 255 -10.85 27.28 -7.75
N GLY A 256 -9.60 27.59 -8.05
CA GLY A 256 -8.45 27.42 -7.16
C GLY A 256 -8.05 28.71 -6.46
N ILE A 257 -6.99 28.61 -5.64
CA ILE A 257 -6.48 29.74 -4.84
C ILE A 257 -5.96 30.88 -5.74
N ASN A 258 -5.33 30.53 -6.87
CA ASN A 258 -4.72 31.48 -7.83
C ASN A 258 -5.23 31.26 -9.27
N GLY A 259 -6.55 31.12 -9.47
CA GLY A 259 -7.15 30.93 -10.80
C GLY A 259 -7.91 29.62 -10.93
N GLN A 260 -7.86 28.97 -12.10
CA GLN A 260 -8.45 27.64 -12.28
C GLN A 260 -7.53 26.55 -11.71
N SER A 261 -8.12 25.56 -11.04
CA SER A 261 -7.46 24.37 -10.48
C SER A 261 -8.22 23.12 -10.92
N ASN A 262 -7.62 21.95 -10.72
CA ASN A 262 -8.22 20.67 -11.03
C ASN A 262 -8.52 19.86 -9.77
N LEU A 263 -9.74 19.32 -9.72
CA LEU A 263 -10.15 18.28 -8.79
C LEU A 263 -10.30 16.97 -9.57
N ASN A 264 -9.44 16.00 -9.28
CA ASN A 264 -9.52 14.67 -9.85
C ASN A 264 -10.26 13.76 -8.87
N LEU A 265 -11.29 13.05 -9.32
CA LEU A 265 -11.99 12.02 -8.54
C LEU A 265 -11.84 10.68 -9.25
N TRP A 266 -11.62 9.60 -8.52
CA TRP A 266 -11.52 8.26 -9.11
C TRP A 266 -12.10 7.16 -8.24
N VAL A 267 -12.45 6.07 -8.91
CA VAL A 267 -12.68 4.77 -8.30
C VAL A 267 -11.61 3.81 -8.80
N GLY A 268 -11.25 2.85 -7.97
CA GLY A 268 -10.24 1.87 -8.33
C GLY A 268 -10.35 0.59 -7.54
N SER A 269 -9.40 -0.30 -7.80
CA SER A 269 -9.25 -1.50 -7.00
C SER A 269 -7.78 -1.78 -6.78
N MET A 270 -7.45 -2.41 -5.67
CA MET A 270 -6.08 -2.73 -5.28
C MET A 270 -5.97 -4.24 -5.08
N TYR A 271 -5.19 -4.88 -5.96
CA TYR A 271 -4.72 -6.24 -5.80
C TYR A 271 -3.41 -6.24 -5.00
N GLN A 272 -3.28 -7.17 -4.06
CA GLN A 272 -2.08 -7.33 -3.26
C GLN A 272 -1.72 -8.81 -3.14
N ASP A 273 -0.47 -9.13 -3.47
CA ASP A 273 0.17 -10.41 -3.21
C ASP A 273 1.34 -10.19 -2.24
N VAL A 274 1.36 -10.94 -1.15
CA VAL A 274 2.31 -10.75 -0.03
C VAL A 274 2.87 -12.10 0.32
N GLN A 275 4.17 -12.18 0.59
CA GLN A 275 4.75 -13.40 1.15
C GLN A 275 4.00 -13.81 2.44
N GLN A 276 3.62 -15.08 2.46
CA GLN A 276 2.64 -15.66 3.38
C GLN A 276 3.26 -16.45 4.53
N GLU A 277 4.58 -16.59 4.52
CA GLU A 277 5.33 -17.38 5.49
C GLU A 277 6.25 -16.46 6.29
N PHE A 278 6.05 -16.47 7.60
CA PHE A 278 6.74 -15.65 8.56
C PHE A 278 7.46 -16.51 9.58
N ARG A 279 8.73 -16.19 9.82
CA ARG A 279 9.57 -16.90 10.79
C ARG A 279 10.20 -15.89 11.73
N GLY A 280 10.45 -16.29 12.96
CA GLY A 280 11.11 -15.45 13.94
C GLY A 280 11.39 -16.18 15.25
N SER A 281 11.99 -15.46 16.20
CA SER A 281 12.25 -15.97 17.54
C SER A 281 11.05 -15.77 18.45
N LEU A 282 10.76 -16.75 19.31
CA LEU A 282 9.78 -16.59 20.39
C LEU A 282 10.20 -15.54 21.41
N ALA A 283 11.50 -15.27 21.53
CA ALA A 283 12.03 -14.26 22.45
C ALA A 283 11.66 -12.82 22.04
N ASP A 284 11.38 -12.60 20.75
CA ASP A 284 11.00 -11.28 20.22
C ASP A 284 9.49 -11.00 20.36
N LEU A 285 8.72 -11.97 20.85
CA LEU A 285 7.27 -11.88 21.01
C LEU A 285 6.89 -11.57 22.46
N GLN A 286 5.90 -10.71 22.62
CA GLN A 286 5.33 -10.39 23.92
C GLN A 286 4.23 -11.40 24.26
N MET A 287 4.60 -12.41 25.04
CA MET A 287 3.68 -13.49 25.40
C MET A 287 2.65 -13.04 26.46
N PRO A 288 1.37 -13.44 26.31
CA PRO A 288 0.33 -13.23 27.32
C PRO A 288 0.74 -13.81 28.67
N ALA A 289 0.35 -13.16 29.76
CA ALA A 289 0.74 -13.56 31.12
C ALA A 289 0.44 -15.04 31.43
N ALA A 290 -0.69 -15.57 30.91
CA ALA A 290 -1.06 -16.98 31.07
C ALA A 290 -0.10 -17.97 30.38
N LEU A 291 0.58 -17.54 29.31
CA LEU A 291 1.52 -18.38 28.55
C LEU A 291 2.97 -18.23 29.03
N GLN A 292 3.31 -17.17 29.76
CA GLN A 292 4.68 -16.93 30.21
C GLN A 292 5.28 -18.09 31.02
N PRO A 293 4.57 -18.74 31.97
CA PRO A 293 5.12 -19.90 32.68
C PRO A 293 5.43 -21.07 31.74
N LEU A 294 4.55 -21.33 30.75
CA LEU A 294 4.76 -22.39 29.78
C LEU A 294 5.95 -22.10 28.88
N ILE A 295 6.09 -20.85 28.41
CA ILE A 295 7.22 -20.43 27.58
C ILE A 295 8.53 -20.46 28.37
N ALA A 296 8.54 -20.05 29.64
CA ALA A 296 9.73 -20.11 30.49
C ALA A 296 10.23 -21.55 30.70
N ILE A 297 9.32 -22.53 30.70
CA ILE A 297 9.64 -23.95 30.81
C ILE A 297 10.05 -24.54 29.46
N ALA A 298 9.33 -24.19 28.39
CA ALA A 298 9.51 -24.78 27.06
C ALA A 298 10.60 -24.10 26.22
N ASN A 299 11.04 -22.89 26.58
CA ASN A 299 12.07 -22.12 25.88
C ASN A 299 13.19 -21.70 26.83
N GLN A 300 13.63 -22.59 27.73
CA GLN A 300 14.68 -22.27 28.72
C GLN A 300 16.01 -21.82 28.09
N LYS A 301 16.33 -22.34 26.90
CA LYS A 301 17.56 -22.00 26.17
C LYS A 301 17.45 -20.73 25.33
N GLY A 302 16.25 -20.17 25.19
CA GLY A 302 16.00 -19.04 24.28
C GLY A 302 16.09 -19.38 22.80
N GLU A 303 16.15 -20.68 22.44
CA GLU A 303 16.30 -21.17 21.06
C GLU A 303 14.96 -21.36 20.34
N GLY A 304 13.85 -21.16 21.04
CA GLY A 304 12.50 -21.36 20.52
C GLY A 304 12.17 -20.42 19.36
N ARG A 305 11.71 -20.99 18.24
CA ARG A 305 11.32 -20.26 17.03
C ARG A 305 9.88 -20.53 16.66
N PHE A 306 9.27 -19.61 15.91
CA PHE A 306 7.97 -19.79 15.29
C PHE A 306 8.07 -19.78 13.76
N ASP A 307 7.17 -20.53 13.13
CA ASP A 307 6.90 -20.52 11.70
C ASP A 307 5.39 -20.41 11.50
N VAL A 308 4.96 -19.34 10.84
CA VAL A 308 3.56 -18.98 10.66
C VAL A 308 3.26 -18.88 9.17
N LYS A 309 2.27 -19.65 8.73
CA LYS A 309 1.74 -19.60 7.35
C LYS A 309 0.34 -19.02 7.35
N GLN A 310 0.07 -18.12 6.41
CA GLN A 310 -1.14 -17.33 6.40
C GLN A 310 -1.53 -16.79 5.03
N HIS A 311 -2.74 -16.29 4.89
CA HIS A 311 -3.12 -15.56 3.67
C HIS A 311 -4.07 -14.39 3.94
N LEU A 312 -4.14 -13.46 2.98
CA LEU A 312 -5.12 -12.38 3.01
C LEU A 312 -6.54 -12.92 2.81
N GLN A 313 -7.52 -12.38 3.52
CA GLN A 313 -8.92 -12.80 3.36
C GLN A 313 -9.46 -12.47 1.96
N SER A 314 -8.99 -11.37 1.37
CA SER A 314 -9.23 -11.02 -0.03
C SER A 314 -7.98 -10.31 -0.57
N PRO A 315 -7.47 -10.73 -1.74
CA PRO A 315 -6.37 -10.00 -2.37
C PRO A 315 -6.82 -8.65 -2.93
N TRP A 316 -8.12 -8.48 -3.21
CA TRP A 316 -8.69 -7.26 -3.78
C TRP A 316 -9.32 -6.34 -2.72
N ASN A 317 -9.10 -5.04 -2.85
CA ASN A 317 -9.82 -3.97 -2.14
C ASN A 317 -10.43 -2.98 -3.13
N VAL A 318 -11.54 -2.33 -2.76
CA VAL A 318 -12.11 -1.23 -3.56
C VAL A 318 -11.58 0.09 -3.03
N LEU A 319 -11.30 1.04 -3.94
CA LEU A 319 -10.74 2.35 -3.62
C LEU A 319 -11.63 3.46 -4.16
N LEU A 320 -11.74 4.54 -3.39
CA LEU A 320 -12.32 5.81 -3.79
C LEU A 320 -11.33 6.90 -3.39
N GLY A 321 -10.96 7.78 -4.32
CA GLY A 321 -10.01 8.83 -4.02
C GLY A 321 -10.29 10.15 -4.72
N ALA A 322 -9.64 11.17 -4.18
CA ALA A 322 -9.70 12.54 -4.65
C ALA A 322 -8.31 13.17 -4.59
N GLN A 323 -7.98 13.98 -5.59
CA GLN A 323 -6.75 14.76 -5.65
C GLN A 323 -7.12 16.19 -6.03
N TYR A 324 -6.57 17.13 -5.29
CA TYR A 324 -6.74 18.55 -5.52
C TYR A 324 -5.38 19.20 -5.79
N GLU A 325 -5.29 19.92 -6.91
CA GLU A 325 -4.09 20.65 -7.32
C GLU A 325 -4.07 22.01 -6.62
N ILE A 326 -3.37 22.11 -5.49
CA ILE A 326 -3.34 23.36 -4.70
C ILE A 326 -2.56 24.43 -5.48
N THR A 327 -1.44 24.04 -6.08
CA THR A 327 -0.64 24.87 -6.99
C THR A 327 -0.22 24.01 -8.19
N GLN A 328 0.38 24.61 -9.22
CA GLN A 328 0.92 23.88 -10.37
C GLN A 328 2.01 22.86 -9.98
N HIS A 329 2.62 23.01 -8.81
CA HIS A 329 3.68 22.13 -8.33
C HIS A 329 3.26 21.27 -7.16
N PHE A 330 2.20 21.63 -6.41
CA PHE A 330 1.82 20.96 -5.18
C PHE A 330 0.41 20.37 -5.25
N ASN A 331 0.35 19.05 -5.00
CA ASN A 331 -0.86 18.25 -5.09
C ASN A 331 -1.16 17.61 -3.73
N LEU A 332 -2.42 17.68 -3.32
CA LEU A 332 -2.91 16.97 -2.15
C LEU A 332 -3.86 15.86 -2.59
N LEU A 333 -3.60 14.66 -2.10
CA LEU A 333 -4.35 13.46 -2.45
C LEU A 333 -4.89 12.80 -1.21
N THR A 334 -6.11 12.26 -1.33
CA THR A 334 -6.73 11.38 -0.33
C THR A 334 -7.32 10.15 -1.01
N GLU A 335 -7.15 8.98 -0.42
CA GLU A 335 -7.77 7.74 -0.90
C GLU A 335 -8.32 6.94 0.28
N PHE A 336 -9.50 6.37 0.08
CA PHE A 336 -10.15 5.51 1.04
C PHE A 336 -10.34 4.12 0.41
N GLY A 337 -9.93 3.09 1.16
CA GLY A 337 -10.17 1.71 0.80
C GLY A 337 -11.30 1.11 1.62
N PHE A 338 -12.19 0.37 0.96
CA PHE A 338 -13.36 -0.26 1.57
C PHE A 338 -13.58 -1.68 1.02
N SER A 339 -14.46 -2.43 1.68
CA SER A 339 -14.75 -3.88 1.53
C SER A 339 -14.10 -4.70 2.65
N GLN A 340 -13.16 -5.60 2.35
CA GLN A 340 -12.52 -6.47 3.35
C GLN A 340 -11.38 -5.75 4.10
N ARG A 341 -10.83 -4.67 3.52
CA ARG A 341 -9.78 -3.84 4.13
C ARG A 341 -10.24 -2.40 4.19
N ASN A 342 -10.21 -1.83 5.39
CA ASN A 342 -10.51 -0.41 5.58
C ASN A 342 -9.19 0.36 5.68
N SER A 343 -8.93 1.22 4.71
CA SER A 343 -7.75 2.08 4.69
C SER A 343 -8.12 3.53 4.45
N PHE A 344 -7.30 4.41 4.99
CA PHE A 344 -7.32 5.84 4.72
C PHE A 344 -5.90 6.28 4.42
N MET A 345 -5.73 7.01 3.34
CA MET A 345 -4.46 7.49 2.84
C MET A 345 -4.55 8.99 2.56
N VAL A 346 -3.51 9.72 2.93
CA VAL A 346 -3.31 11.13 2.56
C VAL A 346 -1.87 11.32 2.10
N SER A 347 -1.71 11.97 0.95
CA SER A 347 -0.40 12.19 0.33
C SER A 347 -0.28 13.63 -0.14
N GLY A 348 0.85 14.26 0.18
CA GLY A 348 1.27 15.52 -0.41
C GLY A 348 2.39 15.25 -1.40
N GLU A 349 2.31 15.85 -2.60
CA GLU A 349 3.31 15.68 -3.64
C GLU A 349 3.74 17.03 -4.20
N TYR A 350 5.05 17.20 -4.37
CA TYR A 350 5.66 18.35 -5.01
C TYR A 350 6.40 17.93 -6.28
N ARG A 351 6.15 18.58 -7.42
CA ARG A 351 6.80 18.32 -8.71
C ARG A 351 7.59 19.52 -9.23
N PHE A 352 8.77 19.28 -9.80
CA PHE A 352 9.71 20.32 -10.25
C PHE A 352 10.59 19.89 -11.44
#